data_AF-A0A5C7PJA8-F1
#
_entry.id   AF-A0A5C7PJA8-F1
#
_cell.length_a   1.000
_cell.length_b   1.000
_cell.length_c   1.000
_cell.angle_alpha   90.00
_cell.angle_beta   90.00
_cell.angle_gamma   90.00
#
_symmetry.space_group_name_H-M   'P 1'
#
loop_
_entity.id
_entity.type
_entity.pdbx_description
1 polymer ?
#
loop_
_entity_poly.entity_id
_entity_poly.type
_entity_poly.pdbx_seq_one_letter_code
_entity_poly.pdbx_strand_id
1 'polypeptide(L)'
;MPSHLAIAVASSSWLPQQITVPGDDTEAGQRYAKTFANDHRAKLDWSDKHELQILHLLSTSRRDASDYNVPAEPLSVFLVRRSDSTGLRLNGERFDLVTDDGRQRRRDGVVLNERLRKIAVDYEDDIVAGTLYEALTREGIPRPAWLTNTFAEELSTGPWFNADGSPCLLAFRVDVVAEDPDLDDPAILLDNVRRKEASIPTPLPALAKQYTSLLGAKRGGVALFPHITKLAEKIGKSPQHVRSVLDYEKLDPVLKDAVDKQTIGLGLAVVGPDCIAFVTVDGEKKPLPCEAQVAVYKELAATYAVELDDGIPDNKTTRKGVALIKERLGFGAAKTMAKTVAVVKTEAAPAVVSSPQCVPEASSAESSPRPSPVRAASLPSSRPVSSPTPTPPPSSRLDQLRTLTHPTVTAIVAFLDGKTTMAAVEATLSEGPPAPPFARAEAAKAQILAVLDTVERGVGDLRSVPIADFEATMLRSGLVDGEAIAKLRAVIAAYMKPSTRRHVDIGVHVREMLTE
;
A
#
# COMPACT_ATOMS: atom_id res chain seq x y z
N MET A 1 -31.47 6.82 13.93
CA MET A 1 -30.80 6.08 15.02
C MET A 1 -29.98 4.97 14.39
N PRO A 2 -28.74 4.72 14.80
CA PRO A 2 -28.07 3.45 14.48
C PRO A 2 -28.88 2.29 15.08
N SER A 3 -28.93 1.13 14.42
CA SER A 3 -29.68 0.01 14.97
C SER A 3 -28.96 -0.63 16.16
N HIS A 4 -29.74 -1.21 17.07
CA HIS A 4 -29.19 -2.01 18.16
C HIS A 4 -28.42 -3.25 17.66
N LEU A 5 -28.76 -3.75 16.46
CA LEU A 5 -28.04 -4.82 15.78
C LEU A 5 -26.65 -4.36 15.34
N ALA A 6 -26.53 -3.22 14.66
CA ALA A 6 -25.24 -2.74 14.15
C ALA A 6 -24.25 -2.43 15.29
N ILE A 7 -24.73 -1.88 16.40
CA ILE A 7 -23.91 -1.68 17.62
C ILE A 7 -23.43 -3.03 18.16
N ALA A 8 -24.33 -4.00 18.34
CA ALA A 8 -23.98 -5.32 18.86
C ALA A 8 -23.00 -6.08 17.94
N VAL A 9 -23.19 -5.99 16.63
CA VAL A 9 -22.29 -6.54 15.61
C VAL A 9 -20.90 -5.94 15.70
N ALA A 10 -20.78 -4.61 15.82
CA ALA A 10 -19.49 -3.92 15.87
C ALA A 10 -18.74 -4.13 17.20
N SER A 11 -19.47 -4.37 18.30
CA SER A 11 -18.89 -4.79 19.58
C SER A 11 -18.52 -6.28 19.65
N SER A 12 -18.76 -7.06 18.58
CA SER A 12 -18.52 -8.51 18.55
C SER A 12 -17.34 -8.90 17.65
N SER A 13 -16.63 -9.96 18.04
CA SER A 13 -15.52 -10.55 17.30
C SER A 13 -16.03 -11.68 16.38
N TRP A 14 -15.76 -11.59 15.07
CA TRP A 14 -16.30 -12.51 14.06
C TRP A 14 -15.20 -13.33 13.38
N LEU A 15 -15.40 -14.65 13.24
CA LEU A 15 -14.46 -15.49 12.52
C LEU A 15 -14.38 -15.07 11.03
N PRO A 16 -13.20 -15.12 10.39
CA PRO A 16 -13.03 -14.70 9.00
C PRO A 16 -14.00 -15.40 8.02
N GLN A 17 -14.33 -16.67 8.28
CA GLN A 17 -15.28 -17.46 7.51
C GLN A 17 -16.74 -16.93 7.58
N GLN A 18 -17.13 -16.24 8.66
CA GLN A 18 -18.46 -15.65 8.82
C GLN A 18 -18.64 -14.35 8.02
N ILE A 19 -17.53 -13.69 7.67
CA ILE A 19 -17.53 -12.46 6.90
C ILE A 19 -17.56 -12.80 5.40
N THR A 20 -18.52 -12.23 4.68
CA THR A 20 -18.79 -12.51 3.27
C THR A 20 -17.96 -11.62 2.35
N VAL A 21 -17.26 -12.22 1.40
CA VAL A 21 -16.49 -11.50 0.36
C VAL A 21 -17.25 -11.58 -0.97
N PRO A 22 -17.78 -10.46 -1.51
CA PRO A 22 -18.44 -10.44 -2.81
C PRO A 22 -17.57 -11.03 -3.91
N GLY A 23 -18.10 -12.01 -4.66
CA GLY A 23 -17.38 -12.69 -5.73
C GLY A 23 -16.45 -13.84 -5.29
N ASP A 24 -16.37 -14.19 -3.99
CA ASP A 24 -15.73 -15.45 -3.58
C ASP A 24 -16.61 -16.69 -3.92
N ASP A 25 -16.04 -17.89 -3.82
CA ASP A 25 -16.73 -19.13 -4.22
C ASP A 25 -17.79 -19.64 -3.23
N THR A 26 -18.07 -18.91 -2.15
CA THR A 26 -19.18 -19.26 -1.24
C THR A 26 -20.52 -18.85 -1.84
N GLU A 27 -21.61 -19.52 -1.43
CA GLU A 27 -22.97 -19.13 -1.82
C GLU A 27 -23.28 -17.67 -1.47
N ALA A 28 -22.78 -17.20 -0.32
CA ALA A 28 -22.90 -15.80 0.11
C ALA A 28 -22.10 -14.85 -0.79
N GLY A 29 -20.84 -15.18 -1.10
CA GLY A 29 -20.01 -14.39 -2.02
C GLY A 29 -20.60 -14.30 -3.43
N GLN A 30 -21.13 -15.41 -3.95
CA GLN A 30 -21.79 -15.47 -5.25
C GLN A 30 -23.09 -14.65 -5.30
N ARG A 31 -23.85 -14.57 -4.20
CA ARG A 31 -25.07 -13.73 -4.12
C ARG A 31 -24.77 -12.26 -4.41
N TYR A 32 -23.61 -11.75 -3.98
CA TYR A 32 -23.18 -10.38 -4.18
C TYR A 32 -22.24 -10.18 -5.39
N ALA A 33 -21.91 -11.25 -6.13
CA ALA A 33 -20.90 -11.21 -7.21
C ALA A 33 -21.25 -10.32 -8.41
N LYS A 34 -22.51 -9.93 -8.58
CA LYS A 34 -22.99 -9.04 -9.66
C LYS A 34 -23.17 -7.57 -9.22
N THR A 35 -23.01 -7.29 -7.93
CA THR A 35 -23.20 -5.96 -7.34
C THR A 35 -21.91 -5.13 -7.38
N PHE A 36 -21.99 -3.82 -7.18
CA PHE A 36 -20.82 -2.94 -7.09
C PHE A 36 -20.00 -3.13 -5.80
N ALA A 37 -20.44 -3.96 -4.86
CA ALA A 37 -19.59 -4.46 -3.77
C ALA A 37 -18.51 -5.47 -4.25
N ASN A 38 -18.67 -6.08 -5.43
CA ASN A 38 -17.63 -6.90 -6.05
C ASN A 38 -16.56 -6.02 -6.69
N ASP A 39 -15.40 -5.93 -6.04
CA ASP A 39 -14.21 -5.24 -6.56
C ASP A 39 -13.30 -6.15 -7.42
N HIS A 40 -13.75 -7.38 -7.70
CA HIS A 40 -13.01 -8.41 -8.44
C HIS A 40 -11.67 -8.84 -7.80
N ARG A 41 -11.39 -8.48 -6.54
CA ARG A 41 -10.17 -8.89 -5.81
C ARG A 41 -10.38 -10.15 -4.96
N ALA A 42 -11.56 -10.79 -4.97
CA ALA A 42 -11.83 -11.98 -4.16
C ALA A 42 -10.86 -13.16 -4.38
N LYS A 43 -10.21 -13.23 -5.56
CA LYS A 43 -9.31 -14.31 -5.98
C LYS A 43 -7.98 -13.78 -6.53
N LEU A 44 -7.22 -13.05 -5.71
CA LEU A 44 -5.84 -12.70 -6.08
C LEU A 44 -4.92 -13.93 -5.94
N ASP A 45 -3.85 -14.01 -6.73
CA ASP A 45 -2.84 -15.06 -6.54
C ASP A 45 -2.05 -14.82 -5.25
N TRP A 46 -1.71 -15.91 -4.56
CA TRP A 46 -0.95 -15.86 -3.32
C TRP A 46 0.47 -15.36 -3.58
N SER A 47 1.02 -14.61 -2.63
CA SER A 47 2.30 -13.91 -2.78
C SER A 47 2.81 -13.42 -1.42
N ASP A 48 4.09 -13.05 -1.34
CA ASP A 48 4.76 -12.59 -0.11
C ASP A 48 4.03 -11.45 0.61
N LYS A 49 3.25 -10.64 -0.12
CA LYS A 49 2.41 -9.60 0.47
C LYS A 49 1.23 -10.13 1.30
N HIS A 50 0.74 -11.33 1.01
CA HIS A 50 -0.22 -12.05 1.86
C HIS A 50 0.50 -12.63 3.09
N GLU A 51 1.73 -13.14 2.95
CA GLU A 51 2.53 -13.63 4.09
C GLU A 51 2.91 -12.50 5.07
N LEU A 52 3.34 -11.34 4.56
CA LEU A 52 3.56 -10.14 5.35
C LEU A 52 2.27 -9.67 6.06
N GLN A 53 1.11 -9.83 5.42
CA GLN A 53 -0.18 -9.51 6.02
C GLN A 53 -0.62 -10.54 7.07
N ILE A 54 -0.28 -11.83 6.91
CA ILE A 54 -0.40 -12.84 7.98
C ILE A 54 0.50 -12.48 9.17
N LEU A 55 1.77 -12.14 8.95
CA LEU A 55 2.69 -11.73 10.02
C LEU A 55 2.21 -10.46 10.75
N HIS A 56 1.58 -9.52 10.03
CA HIS A 56 0.93 -8.36 10.64
C HIS A 56 -0.31 -8.74 11.46
N LEU A 57 -1.16 -9.65 10.98
CA LEU A 57 -2.30 -10.18 11.76
C LEU A 57 -1.82 -10.93 13.01
N LEU A 58 -0.68 -11.64 12.93
CA LEU A 58 -0.05 -12.35 14.03
C LEU A 58 0.47 -11.35 15.09
N SER A 59 1.41 -10.48 14.71
CA SER A 59 2.06 -9.50 15.62
C SER A 59 1.11 -8.45 16.23
N THR A 60 -0.02 -8.12 15.58
CA THR A 60 -0.97 -7.12 16.11
C THR A 60 -2.16 -7.70 16.89
N SER A 61 -2.31 -9.02 16.94
CA SER A 61 -3.46 -9.64 17.61
C SER A 61 -3.30 -9.74 19.13
N ARG A 62 -4.43 -9.62 19.82
CA ARG A 62 -4.53 -9.78 21.27
C ARG A 62 -5.75 -10.60 21.62
N ARG A 63 -5.68 -11.38 22.69
CA ARG A 63 -6.81 -12.18 23.17
C ARG A 63 -7.94 -11.27 23.66
N ASP A 64 -9.11 -11.44 23.06
CA ASP A 64 -10.35 -10.76 23.40
C ASP A 64 -11.13 -11.54 24.48
N ALA A 65 -12.12 -10.91 25.11
CA ALA A 65 -13.04 -11.56 26.05
C ALA A 65 -13.89 -12.68 25.41
N SER A 66 -13.89 -12.78 24.07
CA SER A 66 -14.53 -13.83 23.29
C SER A 66 -13.68 -15.10 23.10
N ASP A 67 -12.52 -15.20 23.75
CA ASP A 67 -11.51 -16.28 23.57
C ASP A 67 -10.98 -16.46 22.13
N TYR A 68 -11.06 -15.38 21.35
CA TYR A 68 -10.39 -15.24 20.06
C TYR A 68 -9.19 -14.29 20.15
N ASN A 69 -8.24 -14.45 19.24
CA ASN A 69 -7.20 -13.47 18.97
C ASN A 69 -7.71 -12.44 17.96
N VAL A 70 -7.70 -11.17 18.33
CA VAL A 70 -8.29 -10.08 17.55
C VAL A 70 -7.22 -9.05 17.18
N PRO A 71 -7.02 -8.74 15.89
CA PRO A 71 -6.05 -7.75 15.46
C PRO A 71 -6.50 -6.34 15.84
N ALA A 72 -5.54 -5.43 16.01
CA ALA A 72 -5.83 -4.05 16.40
C ALA A 72 -6.76 -3.34 15.39
N GLU A 73 -6.52 -3.55 14.08
CA GLU A 73 -7.33 -2.98 13.00
C GLU A 73 -8.64 -3.76 12.74
N PRO A 74 -9.77 -3.07 12.54
CA PRO A 74 -11.04 -3.71 12.19
C PRO A 74 -11.18 -3.96 10.68
N LEU A 75 -12.16 -4.80 10.32
CA LEU A 75 -12.67 -4.94 8.95
C LEU A 75 -13.92 -4.07 8.74
N SER A 76 -13.90 -3.19 7.75
CA SER A 76 -15.07 -2.40 7.35
C SER A 76 -16.08 -3.26 6.57
N VAL A 77 -17.32 -3.33 7.06
CA VAL A 77 -18.40 -4.17 6.49
C VAL A 77 -19.69 -3.40 6.29
N PHE A 78 -20.45 -3.80 5.28
CA PHE A 78 -21.88 -3.52 5.18
C PHE A 78 -22.64 -4.59 5.96
N LEU A 79 -23.58 -4.16 6.81
CA LEU A 79 -24.55 -5.06 7.43
C LEU A 79 -25.76 -5.16 6.49
N VAL A 80 -26.03 -6.35 5.97
CA VAL A 80 -27.15 -6.60 5.04
C VAL A 80 -28.15 -7.53 5.71
N ARG A 81 -29.31 -7.02 6.10
CA ARG A 81 -30.40 -7.77 6.73
C ARG A 81 -31.02 -8.77 5.75
N ARG A 82 -31.58 -9.84 6.31
CA ARG A 82 -32.10 -10.97 5.55
C ARG A 82 -33.47 -11.42 6.02
N SER A 83 -34.38 -11.55 5.06
CA SER A 83 -35.73 -12.06 5.24
C SER A 83 -35.84 -13.58 5.03
N ASP A 84 -34.81 -14.21 4.46
CA ASP A 84 -34.73 -15.64 4.23
C ASP A 84 -34.12 -16.42 5.41
N SER A 85 -34.09 -17.75 5.32
CA SER A 85 -33.67 -18.64 6.40
C SER A 85 -32.15 -18.82 6.55
N THR A 86 -31.33 -18.15 5.74
CA THR A 86 -29.85 -18.26 5.77
C THR A 86 -29.19 -17.01 6.38
N GLY A 87 -27.86 -16.91 6.30
CA GLY A 87 -27.07 -15.86 6.95
C GLY A 87 -26.83 -16.06 8.45
N LEU A 88 -26.07 -15.13 9.03
CA LEU A 88 -25.76 -15.06 10.46
C LEU A 88 -27.01 -14.65 11.27
N ARG A 89 -26.97 -14.87 12.59
CA ARG A 89 -28.10 -14.55 13.48
C ARG A 89 -27.61 -13.93 14.79
N LEU A 90 -28.17 -12.79 15.16
CA LEU A 90 -27.91 -12.10 16.43
C LEU A 90 -29.21 -11.42 16.88
N ASN A 91 -29.53 -11.49 18.18
CA ASN A 91 -30.76 -10.92 18.76
C ASN A 91 -32.08 -11.30 18.06
N GLY A 92 -32.09 -12.44 17.36
CA GLY A 92 -33.23 -12.94 16.59
C GLY A 92 -33.20 -12.57 15.09
N GLU A 93 -32.68 -11.40 14.74
CA GLU A 93 -32.50 -10.91 13.36
C GLU A 93 -31.48 -11.74 12.57
N ARG A 94 -31.61 -11.76 11.24
CA ARG A 94 -30.69 -12.40 10.29
C ARG A 94 -30.00 -11.39 9.40
N PHE A 95 -28.72 -11.60 9.13
CA PHE A 95 -27.89 -10.70 8.31
C PHE A 95 -26.68 -11.42 7.71
N ASP A 96 -26.11 -10.85 6.64
CA ASP A 96 -24.75 -11.15 6.18
C ASP A 96 -23.84 -9.96 6.50
N LEU A 97 -22.58 -10.22 6.86
CA LEU A 97 -21.53 -9.20 7.00
C LEU A 97 -20.72 -9.13 5.72
N VAL A 98 -21.05 -8.20 4.83
CA VAL A 98 -20.45 -8.10 3.50
C VAL A 98 -19.27 -7.13 3.55
N THR A 99 -18.05 -7.54 3.18
CA THR A 99 -16.88 -6.64 3.25
C THR A 99 -17.07 -5.40 2.36
N ASP A 100 -16.94 -4.19 2.92
CA ASP A 100 -16.68 -2.98 2.12
C ASP A 100 -15.23 -3.05 1.64
N ASP A 101 -14.29 -3.26 2.57
CA ASP A 101 -12.86 -3.46 2.29
C ASP A 101 -12.27 -4.64 3.11
N GLY A 102 -10.97 -4.93 2.95
CA GLY A 102 -10.23 -5.92 3.73
C GLY A 102 -10.38 -7.36 3.25
N ARG A 103 -10.77 -7.58 1.98
CA ARG A 103 -10.99 -8.92 1.39
C ARG A 103 -9.77 -9.84 1.53
N GLN A 104 -8.56 -9.29 1.34
CA GLN A 104 -7.33 -10.04 1.56
C GLN A 104 -7.12 -10.30 3.06
N ARG A 105 -7.18 -9.28 3.94
CA ARG A 105 -7.11 -9.47 5.41
C ARG A 105 -8.06 -10.58 5.91
N ARG A 106 -9.31 -10.64 5.42
CA ARG A 106 -10.24 -11.75 5.68
C ARG A 106 -9.69 -13.10 5.23
N ARG A 107 -9.24 -13.22 3.98
CA ARG A 107 -8.67 -14.47 3.41
C ARG A 107 -7.40 -14.91 4.14
N ASP A 108 -6.54 -13.97 4.50
CA ASP A 108 -5.29 -14.21 5.20
C ASP A 108 -5.57 -14.70 6.62
N GLY A 109 -6.61 -14.17 7.26
CA GLY A 109 -7.16 -14.72 8.51
C GLY A 109 -7.77 -16.12 8.39
N VAL A 110 -8.35 -16.49 7.23
CA VAL A 110 -8.76 -17.89 6.96
C VAL A 110 -7.54 -18.80 6.91
N VAL A 111 -6.50 -18.42 6.17
CA VAL A 111 -5.25 -19.19 6.02
C VAL A 111 -4.46 -19.28 7.34
N LEU A 112 -4.38 -18.19 8.12
CA LEU A 112 -3.80 -18.23 9.46
C LEU A 112 -4.57 -19.20 10.37
N ASN A 113 -5.89 -19.16 10.37
CA ASN A 113 -6.70 -20.12 11.14
C ASN A 113 -6.56 -21.57 10.66
N GLU A 114 -6.20 -21.81 9.41
CA GLU A 114 -5.85 -23.15 8.91
C GLU A 114 -4.48 -23.60 9.45
N ARG A 115 -3.46 -22.73 9.37
CA ARG A 115 -2.11 -22.97 9.91
C ARG A 115 -2.13 -23.20 11.42
N LEU A 116 -2.87 -22.40 12.19
CA LEU A 116 -3.04 -22.56 13.64
C LEU A 116 -3.60 -23.93 14.02
N ARG A 117 -4.66 -24.38 13.32
CA ARG A 117 -5.23 -25.73 13.54
C ARG A 117 -4.25 -26.84 13.14
N LYS A 118 -3.49 -26.66 12.06
CA LYS A 118 -2.48 -27.64 11.66
C LYS A 118 -1.35 -27.74 12.70
N ILE A 119 -0.86 -26.61 13.22
CA ILE A 119 0.20 -26.61 14.23
C ILE A 119 -0.29 -27.20 15.56
N ALA A 120 -1.54 -26.92 15.97
CA ALA A 120 -2.14 -27.55 17.15
C ALA A 120 -2.17 -29.09 17.07
N VAL A 121 -2.37 -29.66 15.88
CA VAL A 121 -2.39 -31.12 15.66
C VAL A 121 -0.97 -31.69 15.46
N ASP A 122 -0.10 -30.98 14.74
CA ASP A 122 1.26 -31.46 14.43
C ASP A 122 2.23 -31.34 15.63
N TYR A 123 1.95 -30.47 16.61
CA TYR A 123 2.86 -30.08 17.70
C TYR A 123 2.19 -30.01 19.10
N GLU A 124 1.12 -30.77 19.35
CA GLU A 124 0.35 -30.72 20.62
C GLU A 124 1.24 -30.84 21.88
N ASP A 125 2.13 -31.83 21.92
CA ASP A 125 3.09 -32.04 23.02
C ASP A 125 4.03 -30.84 23.23
N ASP A 126 4.58 -30.28 22.14
CA ASP A 126 5.50 -29.13 22.19
C ASP A 126 4.79 -27.83 22.60
N ILE A 127 3.48 -27.69 22.32
CA ILE A 127 2.65 -26.57 22.80
C ILE A 127 2.44 -26.69 24.31
N VAL A 128 2.02 -27.87 24.79
CA VAL A 128 1.74 -28.11 26.22
C VAL A 128 3.02 -28.08 27.07
N ALA A 129 4.16 -28.51 26.51
CA ALA A 129 5.47 -28.41 27.15
C ALA A 129 6.10 -27.01 27.09
N GLY A 130 5.60 -26.12 26.23
CA GLY A 130 6.17 -24.78 26.01
C GLY A 130 7.46 -24.77 25.16
N THR A 131 7.72 -25.82 24.38
CA THR A 131 8.90 -26.02 23.52
C THR A 131 8.61 -25.82 22.02
N LEU A 132 7.47 -25.18 21.70
CA LEU A 132 7.01 -24.96 20.33
C LEU A 132 8.04 -24.22 19.46
N TYR A 133 8.79 -23.26 20.01
CA TYR A 133 9.80 -22.54 19.22
C TYR A 133 10.92 -23.46 18.75
N GLU A 134 11.48 -24.26 19.66
CA GLU A 134 12.54 -25.25 19.41
C GLU A 134 12.07 -26.39 18.51
N ALA A 135 10.76 -26.68 18.48
CA ALA A 135 10.15 -27.62 17.55
C ALA A 135 10.03 -27.04 16.13
N LEU A 136 9.47 -25.83 16.00
CA LEU A 136 9.26 -25.16 14.72
C LEU A 136 10.56 -24.61 14.09
N THR A 137 11.66 -24.51 14.83
CA THR A 137 12.97 -24.05 14.33
C THR A 137 14.03 -25.14 14.19
N ARG A 138 13.72 -26.39 14.59
CA ARG A 138 14.66 -27.52 14.63
C ARG A 138 15.35 -27.77 13.28
N GLU A 139 16.68 -27.79 13.28
CA GLU A 139 17.47 -28.08 12.07
C GLU A 139 17.25 -29.52 11.58
N GLY A 140 17.44 -29.74 10.27
CA GLY A 140 17.30 -31.04 9.62
C GLY A 140 15.85 -31.52 9.38
N ILE A 141 14.84 -30.90 10.00
CA ILE A 141 13.43 -31.21 9.73
C ILE A 141 12.94 -30.45 8.48
N PRO A 142 12.32 -31.12 7.50
CA PRO A 142 11.65 -30.45 6.37
C PRO A 142 10.46 -29.61 6.87
N ARG A 143 10.55 -28.29 6.72
CA ARG A 143 9.50 -27.33 7.11
C ARG A 143 8.74 -26.79 5.89
N PRO A 144 7.43 -26.49 6.01
CA PRO A 144 6.69 -25.80 4.94
C PRO A 144 7.30 -24.42 4.64
N ALA A 145 7.29 -23.98 3.38
CA ALA A 145 7.92 -22.71 2.98
C ALA A 145 7.33 -21.46 3.68
N TRP A 146 6.09 -21.54 4.17
CA TRP A 146 5.44 -20.48 4.94
C TRP A 146 5.85 -20.45 6.43
N LEU A 147 6.47 -21.51 6.95
CA LEU A 147 6.93 -21.59 8.34
C LEU A 147 8.33 -20.96 8.46
N THR A 148 8.37 -19.64 8.35
CA THR A 148 9.59 -18.85 8.55
C THR A 148 9.97 -18.81 10.05
N ASN A 149 11.24 -18.53 10.36
CA ASN A 149 11.67 -18.39 11.76
C ASN A 149 10.91 -17.24 12.46
N THR A 150 10.63 -16.13 11.77
CA THR A 150 9.81 -15.02 12.29
C THR A 150 8.36 -15.42 12.54
N PHE A 151 7.77 -16.26 11.68
CA PHE A 151 6.43 -16.82 11.94
C PHE A 151 6.43 -17.71 13.19
N ALA A 152 7.47 -18.54 13.36
CA ALA A 152 7.62 -19.37 14.56
C ALA A 152 7.84 -18.55 15.84
N GLU A 153 8.62 -17.47 15.77
CA GLU A 153 8.89 -16.54 16.89
C GLU A 153 7.61 -15.85 17.38
N GLU A 154 6.90 -15.15 16.48
CA GLU A 154 5.63 -14.46 16.76
C GLU A 154 4.51 -15.44 17.19
N LEU A 155 4.50 -16.67 16.66
CA LEU A 155 3.56 -17.70 17.06
C LEU A 155 3.86 -18.26 18.46
N SER A 156 5.13 -18.51 18.79
CA SER A 156 5.54 -19.10 20.08
C SER A 156 5.45 -18.12 21.25
N THR A 157 5.55 -16.83 20.98
CA THR A 157 5.46 -15.76 21.99
C THR A 157 4.05 -15.18 22.14
N GLY A 158 3.17 -15.37 21.15
CA GLY A 158 1.82 -14.85 21.14
C GLY A 158 0.76 -15.78 21.79
N PRO A 159 -0.44 -15.25 22.10
CA PRO A 159 -1.54 -15.96 22.78
C PRO A 159 -2.29 -16.99 21.90
N TRP A 160 -1.58 -17.71 21.02
CA TRP A 160 -2.14 -18.49 19.91
C TRP A 160 -2.69 -19.86 20.26
N PHE A 161 -2.35 -20.38 21.43
CA PHE A 161 -2.83 -21.66 21.92
C PHE A 161 -3.28 -21.53 23.38
N ASN A 162 -4.17 -22.42 23.78
CA ASN A 162 -4.62 -22.60 25.16
C ASN A 162 -3.68 -23.55 25.90
N ALA A 163 -3.80 -23.61 27.23
CA ALA A 163 -2.99 -24.50 28.07
C ALA A 163 -3.27 -26.01 27.87
N ASP A 164 -4.28 -26.36 27.07
CA ASP A 164 -4.62 -27.72 26.64
C ASP A 164 -4.19 -28.01 25.19
N GLY A 165 -3.32 -27.17 24.60
CA GLY A 165 -2.86 -27.29 23.22
C GLY A 165 -3.85 -26.74 22.17
N SER A 166 -5.11 -26.47 22.52
CA SER A 166 -6.14 -26.09 21.55
C SER A 166 -5.89 -24.69 20.95
N PRO A 167 -6.15 -24.47 19.64
CA PRO A 167 -5.78 -23.22 18.96
C PRO A 167 -6.76 -22.08 19.26
N CYS A 168 -6.24 -20.97 19.77
CA CYS A 168 -6.97 -19.72 19.95
C CYS A 168 -7.01 -18.96 18.61
N LEU A 169 -8.11 -19.16 17.87
CA LEU A 169 -8.27 -18.70 16.50
C LEU A 169 -8.33 -17.17 16.37
N LEU A 170 -7.89 -16.66 15.22
CA LEU A 170 -8.09 -15.28 14.80
C LEU A 170 -9.58 -15.00 14.53
N ALA A 171 -10.11 -13.91 15.10
CA ALA A 171 -11.38 -13.30 14.73
C ALA A 171 -11.18 -11.80 14.47
N PHE A 172 -12.04 -11.18 13.66
CA PHE A 172 -11.98 -9.75 13.38
C PHE A 172 -13.08 -9.00 14.15
N ARG A 173 -12.72 -7.89 14.79
CA ARG A 173 -13.68 -6.81 15.06
C ARG A 173 -14.12 -6.22 13.73
N VAL A 174 -15.40 -5.91 13.58
CA VAL A 174 -15.96 -5.34 12.36
C VAL A 174 -16.52 -3.94 12.59
N ASP A 175 -16.25 -3.04 11.65
CA ASP A 175 -16.83 -1.68 11.66
C ASP A 175 -17.96 -1.63 10.63
N VAL A 176 -19.21 -1.50 11.11
CA VAL A 176 -20.39 -1.41 10.23
C VAL A 176 -20.45 -0.02 9.60
N VAL A 177 -20.02 0.10 8.33
CA VAL A 177 -19.94 1.40 7.62
C VAL A 177 -21.27 1.81 6.97
N ALA A 178 -22.17 0.85 6.72
CA ALA A 178 -23.56 1.11 6.37
C ALA A 178 -24.46 -0.08 6.75
N GLU A 179 -25.72 0.21 7.04
CA GLU A 179 -26.80 -0.77 7.17
C GLU A 179 -27.67 -0.76 5.91
N ASP A 180 -27.96 -1.93 5.36
CA ASP A 180 -28.81 -2.15 4.18
C ASP A 180 -28.56 -1.19 3.00
N PRO A 181 -27.29 -0.95 2.59
CA PRO A 181 -26.98 -0.05 1.47
C PRO A 181 -27.45 -0.63 0.13
N ASP A 182 -27.71 0.25 -0.83
CA ASP A 182 -27.86 -0.13 -2.23
C ASP A 182 -26.51 -0.63 -2.78
N LEU A 183 -26.34 -1.95 -2.77
CA LEU A 183 -25.12 -2.61 -3.27
C LEU A 183 -24.94 -2.45 -4.78
N ASP A 184 -25.98 -2.01 -5.50
CA ASP A 184 -25.91 -1.66 -6.91
C ASP A 184 -25.59 -0.17 -7.15
N ASP A 185 -25.32 0.64 -6.10
CA ASP A 185 -24.75 1.98 -6.27
C ASP A 185 -23.26 1.91 -6.68
N PRO A 186 -22.88 2.39 -7.88
CA PRO A 186 -21.49 2.44 -8.34
C PRO A 186 -20.57 3.30 -7.48
N ALA A 187 -21.10 4.13 -6.57
CA ALA A 187 -20.32 4.84 -5.56
C ALA A 187 -19.51 3.87 -4.68
N ILE A 188 -20.05 2.68 -4.34
CA ILE A 188 -19.37 1.65 -3.55
C ILE A 188 -18.09 1.20 -4.26
N LEU A 189 -18.19 0.84 -5.55
CA LEU A 189 -17.01 0.43 -6.32
C LEU A 189 -16.05 1.59 -6.55
N LEU A 190 -16.55 2.81 -6.80
CA LEU A 190 -15.73 4.00 -7.02
C LEU A 190 -14.86 4.33 -5.79
N ASP A 191 -15.44 4.35 -4.60
CA ASP A 191 -14.70 4.62 -3.36
C ASP A 191 -13.76 3.48 -3.00
N ASN A 192 -14.14 2.24 -3.30
CA ASN A 192 -13.21 1.11 -3.21
C ASN A 192 -12.01 1.27 -4.14
N VAL A 193 -12.21 1.62 -5.41
CA VAL A 193 -11.12 1.90 -6.38
C VAL A 193 -10.21 3.04 -5.90
N ARG A 194 -10.76 4.06 -5.23
CA ARG A 194 -10.01 5.20 -4.68
C ARG A 194 -9.18 4.84 -3.45
N ARG A 195 -9.72 4.00 -2.54
CA ARG A 195 -9.05 3.59 -1.29
C ARG A 195 -7.98 2.51 -1.51
N LYS A 196 -8.08 1.71 -2.59
CA LYS A 196 -7.34 0.44 -2.76
C LYS A 196 -5.94 0.55 -3.36
N GLU A 197 -5.08 1.31 -2.66
CA GLU A 197 -3.63 1.08 -2.64
C GLU A 197 -3.18 0.33 -1.36
N ALA A 198 -4.14 -0.17 -0.58
CA ALA A 198 -3.91 -0.99 0.62
C ALA A 198 -3.16 -2.31 0.32
N SER A 199 -1.93 -2.39 0.83
CA SER A 199 -0.99 -3.53 0.91
C SER A 199 -0.71 -4.31 -0.38
N ILE A 200 -1.70 -5.08 -0.85
CA ILE A 200 -1.62 -6.01 -1.97
C ILE A 200 -2.16 -5.32 -3.24
N PRO A 201 -1.30 -5.02 -4.24
CA PRO A 201 -1.72 -4.29 -5.45
C PRO A 201 -2.89 -4.96 -6.15
N THR A 202 -3.80 -4.16 -6.70
CA THR A 202 -4.87 -4.67 -7.56
C THR A 202 -4.27 -5.00 -8.94
N PRO A 203 -4.28 -6.26 -9.40
CA PRO A 203 -3.65 -6.63 -10.67
C PRO A 203 -4.49 -6.13 -11.86
N LEU A 204 -3.87 -6.06 -13.05
CA LEU A 204 -4.48 -5.49 -14.25
C LEU A 204 -5.83 -6.12 -14.65
N PRO A 205 -6.04 -7.45 -14.60
CA PRO A 205 -7.37 -8.04 -14.85
C PRO A 205 -8.46 -7.58 -13.88
N ALA A 206 -8.11 -7.31 -12.62
CA ALA A 206 -9.07 -6.83 -11.63
C ALA A 206 -9.38 -5.35 -11.86
N LEU A 207 -8.36 -4.50 -12.07
CA LEU A 207 -8.54 -3.09 -12.42
C LEU A 207 -9.37 -2.91 -13.70
N ALA A 208 -9.12 -3.74 -14.74
CA ALA A 208 -9.85 -3.68 -16.01
C ALA A 208 -11.33 -4.03 -15.84
N LYS A 209 -11.65 -5.06 -15.03
CA LYS A 209 -13.03 -5.39 -14.66
C LYS A 209 -13.69 -4.26 -13.87
N GLN A 210 -13.01 -3.70 -12.85
CA GLN A 210 -13.51 -2.56 -12.07
C GLN A 210 -13.84 -1.36 -12.97
N TYR A 211 -12.93 -0.98 -13.88
CA TYR A 211 -13.14 0.14 -14.80
C TYR A 211 -14.23 -0.14 -15.83
N THR A 212 -14.36 -1.40 -16.28
CA THR A 212 -15.46 -1.82 -17.18
C THR A 212 -16.82 -1.73 -16.49
N SER A 213 -16.94 -2.23 -15.26
CA SER A 213 -18.15 -2.12 -14.43
C SER A 213 -18.53 -0.65 -14.20
N LEU A 214 -17.56 0.22 -13.88
CA LEU A 214 -17.81 1.66 -13.71
C LEU A 214 -18.20 2.36 -15.02
N LEU A 215 -17.58 2.06 -16.17
CA LEU A 215 -18.00 2.63 -17.46
C LEU A 215 -19.38 2.13 -17.93
N GLY A 216 -19.75 0.89 -17.58
CA GLY A 216 -21.08 0.34 -17.84
C GLY A 216 -22.18 0.90 -16.93
N ALA A 217 -21.81 1.59 -15.84
CA ALA A 217 -22.71 1.99 -14.78
C ALA A 217 -23.72 3.09 -15.19
N LYS A 218 -24.99 2.88 -14.85
CA LYS A 218 -26.11 3.77 -15.18
C LYS A 218 -26.97 4.08 -13.97
N ARG A 219 -27.47 5.32 -13.87
CA ARG A 219 -28.47 5.74 -12.88
C ARG A 219 -29.65 6.37 -13.62
N GLY A 220 -30.86 5.85 -13.44
CA GLY A 220 -32.03 6.25 -14.23
C GLY A 220 -31.85 6.04 -15.74
N GLY A 221 -31.09 5.02 -16.16
CA GLY A 221 -30.73 4.76 -17.56
C GLY A 221 -29.59 5.61 -18.13
N VAL A 222 -29.25 6.74 -17.50
CA VAL A 222 -28.15 7.63 -17.92
C VAL A 222 -26.81 7.07 -17.43
N ALA A 223 -25.80 7.01 -18.32
CA ALA A 223 -24.45 6.58 -17.96
C ALA A 223 -23.78 7.58 -17.01
N LEU A 224 -23.29 7.10 -15.87
CA LEU A 224 -22.64 7.94 -14.84
C LEU A 224 -21.24 8.41 -15.27
N PHE A 225 -20.54 7.58 -16.04
CA PHE A 225 -19.18 7.83 -16.52
C PHE A 225 -19.13 7.68 -18.05
N PRO A 226 -19.77 8.60 -18.82
CA PRO A 226 -20.00 8.42 -20.25
C PRO A 226 -18.72 8.28 -21.09
N HIS A 227 -17.58 8.78 -20.60
CA HIS A 227 -16.28 8.74 -21.27
C HIS A 227 -15.15 8.44 -20.29
N ILE A 228 -14.07 7.82 -20.77
CA ILE A 228 -12.85 7.49 -20.00
C ILE A 228 -12.34 8.67 -19.18
N THR A 229 -12.33 9.88 -19.75
CA THR A 229 -11.88 11.11 -19.06
C THR A 229 -12.68 11.40 -17.79
N LYS A 230 -13.99 11.09 -17.78
CA LYS A 230 -14.88 11.31 -16.62
C LYS A 230 -14.64 10.29 -15.51
N LEU A 231 -14.34 9.04 -15.88
CA LEU A 231 -13.91 8.03 -14.90
C LEU A 231 -12.54 8.39 -14.32
N ALA A 232 -11.58 8.75 -15.17
CA ALA A 232 -10.22 9.15 -14.79
C ALA A 232 -10.20 10.32 -13.80
N GLU A 233 -10.97 11.40 -14.10
CA GLU A 233 -11.25 12.52 -13.17
C GLU A 233 -11.71 12.02 -11.80
N LYS A 234 -12.66 11.07 -11.78
CA LYS A 234 -13.29 10.61 -10.53
C LYS A 234 -12.44 9.64 -9.71
N ILE A 235 -11.52 8.88 -10.32
CA ILE A 235 -10.59 7.98 -9.61
C ILE A 235 -9.21 8.60 -9.33
N GLY A 236 -8.96 9.84 -9.77
CA GLY A 236 -7.68 10.52 -9.53
C GLY A 236 -6.49 9.94 -10.31
N LYS A 237 -6.74 9.33 -11.48
CA LYS A 237 -5.70 8.78 -12.38
C LYS A 237 -5.80 9.43 -13.76
N SER A 238 -4.79 9.29 -14.62
CA SER A 238 -4.82 9.91 -15.95
C SER A 238 -5.77 9.18 -16.92
N PRO A 239 -6.37 9.86 -17.92
CA PRO A 239 -7.18 9.19 -18.95
C PRO A 239 -6.39 8.15 -19.74
N GLN A 240 -5.07 8.34 -19.89
CA GLN A 240 -4.20 7.35 -20.52
C GLN A 240 -3.98 6.12 -19.64
N HIS A 241 -3.87 6.25 -18.32
CA HIS A 241 -3.80 5.10 -17.39
C HIS A 241 -5.05 4.23 -17.52
N VAL A 242 -6.24 4.83 -17.39
CA VAL A 242 -7.53 4.12 -17.51
C VAL A 242 -7.65 3.43 -18.87
N ARG A 243 -7.28 4.11 -19.96
CA ARG A 243 -7.25 3.52 -21.30
C ARG A 243 -6.27 2.34 -21.39
N SER A 244 -5.05 2.47 -20.86
CA SER A 244 -4.04 1.40 -20.90
C SER A 244 -4.49 0.14 -20.15
N VAL A 245 -5.14 0.30 -18.99
CA VAL A 245 -5.72 -0.81 -18.22
C VAL A 245 -6.88 -1.48 -18.98
N LEU A 246 -7.73 -0.72 -19.66
CA LEU A 246 -8.81 -1.29 -20.49
C LEU A 246 -8.27 -1.93 -21.79
N ASP A 247 -7.14 -1.45 -22.30
CA ASP A 247 -6.46 -2.01 -23.47
C ASP A 247 -5.62 -3.26 -23.14
N TYR A 248 -5.21 -3.47 -21.88
CA TYR A 248 -4.60 -4.73 -21.42
C TYR A 248 -5.49 -5.94 -21.72
N GLU A 249 -6.83 -5.81 -21.60
CA GLU A 249 -7.71 -6.96 -21.84
C GLU A 249 -7.71 -7.46 -23.29
N LYS A 250 -7.25 -6.64 -24.24
CA LYS A 250 -7.10 -6.96 -25.67
C LYS A 250 -5.74 -7.59 -26.02
N LEU A 251 -4.87 -7.78 -25.02
CA LEU A 251 -3.61 -8.50 -25.16
C LEU A 251 -3.85 -10.01 -25.30
N ASP A 252 -3.05 -10.65 -26.14
CA ASP A 252 -2.87 -12.10 -26.14
C ASP A 252 -2.37 -12.59 -24.75
N PRO A 253 -2.76 -13.79 -24.27
CA PRO A 253 -2.32 -14.33 -22.98
C PRO A 253 -0.80 -14.35 -22.78
N VAL A 254 0.01 -14.55 -23.83
CA VAL A 254 1.48 -14.50 -23.74
C VAL A 254 1.98 -13.09 -23.44
N LEU A 255 1.30 -12.06 -23.95
CA LEU A 255 1.62 -10.66 -23.64
C LEU A 255 1.06 -10.24 -22.27
N LYS A 256 -0.06 -10.81 -21.81
CA LYS A 256 -0.53 -10.63 -20.43
C LYS A 256 0.49 -11.19 -19.45
N ASP A 257 0.89 -12.46 -19.60
CA ASP A 257 1.92 -13.11 -18.80
C ASP A 257 3.25 -12.32 -18.76
N ALA A 258 3.69 -11.78 -19.90
CA ALA A 258 4.88 -10.93 -19.99
C ALA A 258 4.73 -9.58 -19.25
N VAL A 259 3.55 -8.95 -19.28
CA VAL A 259 3.28 -7.71 -18.52
C VAL A 259 3.16 -8.00 -17.02
N ASP A 260 2.46 -9.08 -16.64
CA ASP A 260 2.18 -9.40 -15.24
C ASP A 260 3.44 -9.92 -14.51
N LYS A 261 4.35 -10.60 -15.23
CA LYS A 261 5.73 -10.92 -14.78
C LYS A 261 6.72 -9.75 -14.92
N GLN A 262 6.27 -8.59 -15.39
CA GLN A 262 7.07 -7.38 -15.61
C GLN A 262 8.23 -7.51 -16.61
N THR A 263 8.30 -8.59 -17.41
CA THR A 263 9.32 -8.74 -18.48
C THR A 263 9.13 -7.71 -19.59
N ILE A 264 7.92 -7.14 -19.72
CA ILE A 264 7.64 -5.92 -20.48
C ILE A 264 6.76 -4.97 -19.67
N GLY A 265 7.00 -3.66 -19.77
CA GLY A 265 6.08 -2.67 -19.20
C GLY A 265 4.76 -2.58 -19.97
N LEU A 266 3.62 -2.39 -19.29
CA LEU A 266 2.32 -2.12 -19.93
C LEU A 266 2.39 -0.93 -20.91
N GLY A 267 3.27 0.05 -20.64
CA GLY A 267 3.60 1.15 -21.55
C GLY A 267 4.03 0.67 -22.93
N LEU A 268 4.99 -0.26 -22.98
CA LEU A 268 5.51 -0.86 -24.20
C LEU A 268 4.45 -1.75 -24.88
N ALA A 269 3.64 -2.46 -24.09
CA ALA A 269 2.57 -3.30 -24.62
C ALA A 269 1.46 -2.50 -25.34
N VAL A 270 0.98 -1.37 -24.77
CA VAL A 270 -0.26 -0.72 -25.25
C VAL A 270 -0.22 0.80 -25.48
N VAL A 271 0.85 1.54 -25.14
CA VAL A 271 0.83 3.02 -25.19
C VAL A 271 1.55 3.57 -26.44
N GLY A 272 0.89 4.45 -27.19
CA GLY A 272 1.46 5.07 -28.40
C GLY A 272 1.39 4.20 -29.66
N PRO A 273 1.79 4.72 -30.84
CA PRO A 273 1.75 3.98 -32.11
C PRO A 273 2.76 2.82 -32.15
N ASP A 274 3.92 3.03 -31.54
CA ASP A 274 5.04 2.08 -31.50
C ASP A 274 4.96 1.17 -30.25
N CYS A 275 3.75 0.84 -29.77
CA CYS A 275 3.52 -0.22 -28.77
C CYS A 275 3.47 -1.60 -29.42
N ILE A 276 3.59 -2.69 -28.67
CA ILE A 276 3.58 -4.04 -29.27
C ILE A 276 2.21 -4.36 -29.89
N ALA A 277 1.11 -4.21 -29.13
CA ALA A 277 -0.14 -4.90 -29.44
C ALA A 277 -1.17 -4.14 -30.31
N PHE A 278 -0.92 -2.88 -30.67
CA PHE A 278 -1.89 -2.05 -31.40
C PHE A 278 -1.26 -1.32 -32.59
N VAL A 279 -2.07 -1.03 -33.61
CA VAL A 279 -1.70 -0.22 -34.77
C VAL A 279 -2.66 0.98 -34.87
N THR A 280 -2.18 2.09 -35.42
CA THR A 280 -3.02 3.25 -35.74
C THR A 280 -3.44 3.16 -37.21
N VAL A 281 -4.74 3.07 -37.47
CA VAL A 281 -5.33 3.02 -38.83
C VAL A 281 -6.40 4.11 -38.91
N ASP A 282 -6.25 5.02 -39.88
CA ASP A 282 -7.12 6.19 -40.06
C ASP A 282 -7.19 7.11 -38.82
N GLY A 283 -6.13 7.14 -38.02
CA GLY A 283 -6.07 7.84 -36.74
C GLY A 283 -6.65 7.07 -35.55
N GLU A 284 -7.37 5.97 -35.78
CA GLU A 284 -7.94 5.12 -34.74
C GLU A 284 -6.93 4.06 -34.26
N LYS A 285 -6.85 3.87 -32.94
CA LYS A 285 -6.06 2.79 -32.32
C LYS A 285 -6.84 1.46 -32.38
N LYS A 286 -6.35 0.51 -33.18
CA LYS A 286 -6.96 -0.83 -33.38
C LYS A 286 -6.00 -1.93 -32.90
N PRO A 287 -6.46 -2.99 -32.20
CA PRO A 287 -5.61 -4.07 -31.76
C PRO A 287 -5.10 -4.89 -32.95
N LEU A 288 -3.90 -5.43 -32.85
CA LEU A 288 -3.38 -6.42 -33.78
C LEU A 288 -4.02 -7.81 -33.49
N PRO A 289 -4.15 -8.69 -34.50
CA PRO A 289 -4.49 -10.10 -34.28
C PRO A 289 -3.52 -10.75 -33.28
N CYS A 290 -4.00 -11.67 -32.44
CA CYS A 290 -3.20 -12.28 -31.36
C CYS A 290 -1.88 -12.88 -31.88
N GLU A 291 -1.92 -13.61 -33.00
CA GLU A 291 -0.73 -14.17 -33.66
C GLU A 291 0.31 -13.09 -34.01
N ALA A 292 -0.13 -11.92 -34.47
CA ALA A 292 0.75 -10.80 -34.79
C ALA A 292 1.30 -10.12 -33.52
N GLN A 293 0.50 -10.01 -32.45
CA GLN A 293 1.00 -9.53 -31.15
C GLN A 293 2.13 -10.44 -30.64
N VAL A 294 1.91 -11.76 -30.68
CA VAL A 294 2.89 -12.78 -30.26
C VAL A 294 4.12 -12.80 -31.17
N ALA A 295 3.96 -12.61 -32.49
CA ALA A 295 5.09 -12.51 -33.42
C ALA A 295 5.97 -11.28 -33.13
N VAL A 296 5.37 -10.10 -32.93
CA VAL A 296 6.11 -8.87 -32.56
C VAL A 296 6.83 -9.06 -31.22
N TYR A 297 6.16 -9.62 -30.21
CA TYR A 297 6.78 -9.86 -28.91
C TYR A 297 7.93 -10.88 -28.98
N LYS A 298 7.75 -12.01 -29.67
CA LYS A 298 8.79 -13.06 -29.76
C LYS A 298 10.05 -12.58 -30.46
N GLU A 299 9.95 -11.80 -31.54
CA GLU A 299 11.14 -11.29 -32.22
C GLU A 299 11.81 -10.15 -31.43
N LEU A 300 11.02 -9.31 -30.75
CA LEU A 300 11.56 -8.33 -29.83
C LEU A 300 12.33 -9.03 -28.68
N ALA A 301 11.72 -10.01 -28.04
CA ALA A 301 12.36 -10.81 -26.99
C ALA A 301 13.62 -11.53 -27.48
N ALA A 302 13.62 -12.10 -28.70
CA ALA A 302 14.80 -12.70 -29.30
C ALA A 302 15.93 -11.68 -29.57
N THR A 303 15.59 -10.42 -29.85
CA THR A 303 16.56 -9.32 -30.00
C THR A 303 17.20 -8.94 -28.66
N TYR A 304 16.45 -8.98 -27.56
CA TYR A 304 16.90 -8.66 -26.20
C TYR A 304 17.34 -9.89 -25.38
N ALA A 305 17.35 -11.10 -25.96
CA ALA A 305 17.59 -12.35 -25.24
C ALA A 305 19.02 -12.51 -24.65
N VAL A 306 19.93 -11.60 -24.98
CA VAL A 306 21.30 -11.51 -24.43
C VAL A 306 21.35 -10.60 -23.19
N GLU A 307 20.29 -9.83 -22.92
CA GLU A 307 20.19 -8.81 -21.86
C GLU A 307 19.03 -9.11 -20.88
N LEU A 308 18.42 -10.30 -20.95
CA LEU A 308 17.03 -10.52 -20.50
C LEU A 308 16.78 -10.65 -18.98
N ASP A 309 17.82 -10.57 -18.13
CA ASP A 309 17.66 -10.68 -16.67
C ASP A 309 16.82 -9.52 -16.08
N ASP A 310 16.88 -8.32 -16.68
CA ASP A 310 16.15 -7.11 -16.25
C ASP A 310 14.87 -6.81 -17.08
N GLY A 311 14.51 -7.68 -18.05
CA GLY A 311 13.37 -7.47 -18.95
C GLY A 311 13.59 -6.45 -20.08
N ILE A 312 12.56 -6.18 -20.89
CA ILE A 312 12.67 -5.30 -22.07
C ILE A 312 12.24 -3.86 -21.74
N PRO A 313 13.14 -2.87 -21.79
CA PRO A 313 12.85 -1.50 -21.37
C PRO A 313 11.97 -0.73 -22.36
N ASP A 314 11.04 0.08 -21.85
CA ASP A 314 10.22 0.99 -22.66
C ASP A 314 11.01 2.26 -23.05
N ASN A 315 11.86 2.17 -24.08
CA ASN A 315 12.69 3.29 -24.54
C ASN A 315 12.66 3.49 -26.07
N LYS A 316 13.18 4.62 -26.54
CA LYS A 316 13.16 5.06 -27.96
C LYS A 316 13.84 4.08 -28.93
N THR A 317 14.75 3.22 -28.47
CA THR A 317 15.37 2.16 -29.27
C THR A 317 14.42 0.97 -29.40
N THR A 318 13.88 0.48 -28.29
CA THR A 318 12.87 -0.60 -28.25
C THR A 318 11.66 -0.27 -29.12
N ARG A 319 11.16 0.97 -29.03
CA ARG A 319 10.04 1.49 -29.84
C ARG A 319 10.34 1.45 -31.35
N LYS A 320 11.55 1.80 -31.78
CA LYS A 320 11.97 1.65 -33.18
C LYS A 320 12.03 0.18 -33.61
N GLY A 321 12.52 -0.70 -32.73
CA GLY A 321 12.52 -2.15 -32.97
C GLY A 321 11.11 -2.66 -33.23
N VAL A 322 10.16 -2.38 -32.33
CA VAL A 322 8.73 -2.71 -32.50
C VAL A 322 8.16 -2.16 -33.82
N ALA A 323 8.47 -0.92 -34.18
CA ALA A 323 8.00 -0.32 -35.43
C ALA A 323 8.53 -1.05 -36.67
N LEU A 324 9.82 -1.37 -36.72
CA LEU A 324 10.45 -2.12 -37.81
C LEU A 324 9.93 -3.56 -37.91
N ILE A 325 9.72 -4.22 -36.77
CA ILE A 325 9.16 -5.58 -36.73
C ILE A 325 7.74 -5.59 -37.29
N LYS A 326 6.89 -4.64 -36.90
CA LYS A 326 5.55 -4.46 -37.48
C LYS A 326 5.59 -4.15 -38.98
N GLU A 327 6.50 -3.29 -39.43
CA GLU A 327 6.63 -2.91 -40.84
C GLU A 327 6.92 -4.13 -41.72
N ARG A 328 7.87 -4.97 -41.32
CA ARG A 328 8.17 -6.24 -42.02
C ARG A 328 7.04 -7.27 -41.90
N LEU A 329 6.25 -7.25 -40.82
CA LEU A 329 5.04 -8.08 -40.67
C LEU A 329 3.80 -7.51 -41.39
N GLY A 330 3.91 -6.40 -42.14
CA GLY A 330 2.79 -5.80 -42.89
C GLY A 330 1.86 -4.90 -42.07
N PHE A 331 2.20 -4.60 -40.82
CA PHE A 331 1.44 -3.73 -39.90
C PHE A 331 2.10 -2.36 -39.67
N GLY A 332 3.05 -1.98 -40.53
CA GLY A 332 3.73 -0.69 -40.46
C GLY A 332 2.80 0.48 -40.77
N ALA A 333 2.89 1.56 -40.00
CA ALA A 333 2.18 2.80 -40.31
C ALA A 333 2.79 3.43 -41.58
N ALA A 334 2.01 3.44 -42.67
CA ALA A 334 2.45 3.95 -43.97
C ALA A 334 2.79 5.44 -43.91
N LYS A 335 4.08 5.76 -43.71
CA LYS A 335 4.60 7.13 -43.75
C LYS A 335 4.62 7.63 -45.19
N THR A 336 3.58 8.35 -45.58
CA THR A 336 3.47 9.05 -46.86
C THR A 336 4.58 10.10 -47.00
N MET A 337 5.73 9.69 -47.56
CA MET A 337 6.82 10.58 -47.96
C MET A 337 6.45 11.39 -49.23
N ALA A 338 5.46 12.27 -49.10
CA ALA A 338 5.19 13.30 -50.08
C ALA A 338 6.23 14.43 -49.95
N LYS A 339 7.43 14.24 -50.53
CA LYS A 339 8.48 15.28 -50.61
C LYS A 339 8.81 15.67 -52.06
N THR A 340 7.79 16.03 -52.82
CA THR A 340 7.95 16.69 -54.11
C THR A 340 8.27 18.17 -53.88
N VAL A 341 9.47 18.60 -54.25
CA VAL A 341 9.89 20.01 -54.10
C VAL A 341 9.32 20.84 -55.26
N ALA A 342 8.56 21.89 -54.92
CA ALA A 342 8.16 22.95 -55.85
C ALA A 342 8.58 24.31 -55.26
N VAL A 343 9.37 25.08 -56.02
CA VAL A 343 9.91 26.38 -55.61
C VAL A 343 9.30 27.48 -56.47
N VAL A 344 8.58 28.42 -55.85
CA VAL A 344 8.10 29.66 -56.49
C VAL A 344 8.19 30.83 -55.49
N LYS A 345 8.58 32.01 -56.01
CA LYS A 345 8.58 33.34 -55.38
C LYS A 345 7.61 34.26 -56.18
N THR A 346 7.16 35.47 -55.80
CA THR A 346 7.45 36.46 -54.72
C THR A 346 6.20 37.41 -54.63
N GLU A 347 6.03 38.47 -53.81
CA GLU A 347 6.77 39.16 -52.73
C GLU A 347 5.77 39.93 -51.83
N ALA A 348 6.28 40.66 -50.82
CA ALA A 348 5.73 41.90 -50.25
C ALA A 348 4.48 41.85 -49.32
N ALA A 349 4.34 42.94 -48.55
CA ALA A 349 3.34 43.24 -47.50
C ALA A 349 2.83 44.71 -47.74
N PRO A 350 2.25 45.52 -46.80
CA PRO A 350 2.12 45.38 -45.34
C PRO A 350 0.80 45.87 -44.66
N ALA A 351 0.73 45.65 -43.34
CA ALA A 351 0.09 46.45 -42.27
C ALA A 351 -1.44 46.66 -42.21
N VAL A 352 -2.01 46.64 -40.98
CA VAL A 352 -2.53 47.85 -40.26
C VAL A 352 -2.97 47.52 -38.82
N VAL A 353 -2.37 48.24 -37.87
CA VAL A 353 -2.85 48.78 -36.56
C VAL A 353 -4.13 48.23 -35.90
N SER A 354 -4.05 47.85 -34.61
CA SER A 354 -4.82 48.48 -33.50
C SER A 354 -4.53 47.96 -32.09
N SER A 355 -4.30 48.90 -31.16
CA SER A 355 -4.46 48.79 -29.70
C SER A 355 -4.76 50.20 -29.15
N PRO A 356 -5.60 50.34 -28.10
CA PRO A 356 -5.18 51.20 -26.99
C PRO A 356 -5.57 50.66 -25.59
N GLN A 357 -4.97 51.27 -24.57
CA GLN A 357 -5.28 51.08 -23.14
C GLN A 357 -6.51 51.92 -22.72
N CYS A 358 -7.15 51.63 -21.59
CA CYS A 358 -7.01 52.43 -20.35
C CYS A 358 -7.81 51.85 -19.16
N VAL A 359 -7.58 52.39 -17.96
CA VAL A 359 -8.38 52.20 -16.73
C VAL A 359 -9.07 53.54 -16.39
N PRO A 360 -10.11 53.59 -15.53
CA PRO A 360 -9.87 54.18 -14.20
C PRO A 360 -10.69 53.54 -13.04
N GLU A 361 -10.45 54.04 -11.82
CA GLU A 361 -11.10 53.67 -10.56
C GLU A 361 -12.53 54.25 -10.39
N ALA A 362 -13.34 53.70 -9.47
CA ALA A 362 -13.84 54.44 -8.28
C ALA A 362 -14.78 53.64 -7.34
N SER A 363 -14.48 53.74 -6.03
CA SER A 363 -15.29 53.59 -4.80
C SER A 363 -16.81 53.26 -4.84
N SER A 364 -17.25 52.32 -3.98
CA SER A 364 -18.08 52.53 -2.75
C SER A 364 -18.51 51.15 -2.17
N ALA A 365 -18.28 50.82 -0.89
CA ALA A 365 -19.08 51.18 0.31
C ALA A 365 -20.57 50.81 0.18
N GLU A 366 -21.21 50.05 1.08
CA GLU A 366 -20.86 49.54 2.44
C GLU A 366 -21.16 47.99 2.52
N SER A 367 -21.27 47.23 3.62
CA SER A 367 -21.40 47.51 5.06
C SER A 367 -20.81 46.42 6.00
N SER A 368 -21.20 46.43 7.28
CA SER A 368 -20.86 45.48 8.37
C SER A 368 -22.01 45.48 9.43
N PRO A 369 -21.98 44.78 10.60
CA PRO A 369 -20.94 43.91 11.18
C PRO A 369 -21.45 42.53 11.70
N ARG A 370 -20.53 41.75 12.31
CA ARG A 370 -20.79 40.52 13.09
C ARG A 370 -20.15 40.64 14.49
N PRO A 371 -20.88 40.40 15.60
CA PRO A 371 -20.30 40.44 16.95
C PRO A 371 -19.60 39.13 17.35
N SER A 372 -18.73 39.21 18.37
CA SER A 372 -17.94 38.09 18.93
C SER A 372 -18.14 37.92 20.47
N PRO A 373 -17.19 37.54 21.36
CA PRO A 373 -17.31 36.28 22.11
C PRO A 373 -17.32 36.39 23.67
N VAL A 374 -17.79 35.33 24.37
CA VAL A 374 -17.86 35.22 25.85
C VAL A 374 -17.32 33.84 26.35
N ARG A 375 -17.15 33.63 27.67
CA ARG A 375 -15.95 32.96 28.23
C ARG A 375 -16.10 32.22 29.60
N ALA A 376 -15.80 30.92 29.62
CA ALA A 376 -15.26 30.08 30.74
C ALA A 376 -16.13 29.73 31.99
N ALA A 377 -15.55 28.87 32.86
CA ALA A 377 -15.96 28.41 34.23
C ALA A 377 -17.11 27.36 34.36
N SER A 378 -17.23 26.48 35.39
CA SER A 378 -16.31 25.94 36.43
C SER A 378 -16.91 24.72 37.19
N LEU A 379 -16.13 24.02 38.04
CA LEU A 379 -16.50 22.85 38.89
C LEU A 379 -17.10 23.17 40.27
N PRO A 380 -17.74 22.19 40.95
CA PRO A 380 -17.59 21.98 42.41
C PRO A 380 -17.43 20.48 42.87
N SER A 381 -17.35 20.22 44.19
CA SER A 381 -17.08 18.91 44.85
C SER A 381 -17.92 18.76 46.16
N SER A 382 -18.03 17.68 46.96
CA SER A 382 -17.12 16.56 47.39
C SER A 382 -17.97 15.38 47.99
N ARG A 383 -17.62 14.44 48.92
CA ARG A 383 -16.59 14.22 49.99
C ARG A 383 -16.47 12.65 50.30
N PRO A 384 -16.06 12.06 51.48
CA PRO A 384 -15.44 10.70 51.52
C PRO A 384 -16.09 9.64 52.47
N VAL A 385 -15.52 8.42 52.51
CA VAL A 385 -15.75 7.33 53.52
C VAL A 385 -14.42 6.64 53.90
N SER A 386 -14.34 6.01 55.08
CA SER A 386 -13.11 5.52 55.76
C SER A 386 -12.63 4.09 55.41
N SER A 387 -11.44 3.72 55.89
CA SER A 387 -10.73 2.43 55.66
C SER A 387 -10.39 1.65 56.95
N PRO A 388 -10.08 0.34 56.87
CA PRO A 388 -9.46 -0.46 57.93
C PRO A 388 -7.93 -0.67 57.75
N THR A 389 -7.24 -1.01 58.84
CA THR A 389 -5.76 -1.13 58.97
C THR A 389 -5.24 -2.56 58.66
N PRO A 390 -3.97 -2.77 58.23
CA PRO A 390 -3.60 -3.96 57.46
C PRO A 390 -2.81 -5.05 58.20
N THR A 391 -2.78 -6.26 57.60
CA THR A 391 -1.77 -7.31 57.80
C THR A 391 -0.38 -6.86 57.33
N PRO A 392 0.72 -7.48 57.80
CA PRO A 392 2.07 -7.11 57.37
C PRO A 392 2.25 -7.39 55.87
N PRO A 393 2.81 -6.43 55.09
CA PRO A 393 2.92 -6.57 53.65
C PRO A 393 4.02 -7.59 53.28
N PRO A 394 3.87 -8.34 52.16
CA PRO A 394 5.00 -9.00 51.53
C PRO A 394 6.04 -7.95 51.11
N SER A 395 7.32 -8.35 51.00
CA SER A 395 8.44 -7.50 50.58
C SER A 395 8.03 -6.65 49.37
N SER A 396 8.16 -5.32 49.47
CA SER A 396 7.59 -4.46 48.43
C SER A 396 8.30 -4.67 47.10
N ARG A 397 7.63 -4.42 45.97
CA ARG A 397 8.29 -4.39 44.65
C ARG A 397 9.47 -3.40 44.62
N LEU A 398 9.46 -2.38 45.48
CA LEU A 398 10.54 -1.40 45.61
C LEU A 398 11.77 -2.02 46.30
N ASP A 399 11.58 -2.93 47.26
CA ASP A 399 12.66 -3.73 47.87
C ASP A 399 13.24 -4.77 46.91
N GLN A 400 12.41 -5.30 46.00
CA GLN A 400 12.86 -6.16 44.91
C GLN A 400 13.62 -5.37 43.83
N LEU A 401 13.20 -4.14 43.50
CA LEU A 401 13.94 -3.25 42.60
C LEU A 401 15.29 -2.81 43.20
N ARG A 402 15.38 -2.65 44.53
CA ARG A 402 16.62 -2.35 45.26
C ARG A 402 17.70 -3.43 45.14
N THR A 403 17.39 -4.66 44.71
CA THR A 403 18.41 -5.71 44.48
C THR A 403 18.91 -5.78 43.03
N LEU A 404 18.32 -5.02 42.11
CA LEU A 404 18.72 -5.01 40.69
C LEU A 404 19.82 -3.97 40.45
N THR A 405 20.99 -4.44 40.00
CA THR A 405 22.18 -3.62 39.70
C THR A 405 22.14 -2.90 38.33
N HIS A 406 20.98 -2.83 37.68
CA HIS A 406 20.83 -2.13 36.40
C HIS A 406 20.82 -0.61 36.63
N PRO A 407 21.69 0.19 35.97
CA PRO A 407 21.94 1.59 36.33
C PRO A 407 20.67 2.45 36.31
N THR A 408 19.79 2.27 35.32
CA THR A 408 18.50 2.97 35.23
C THR A 408 17.57 2.63 36.39
N VAL A 409 17.57 1.38 36.87
CA VAL A 409 16.77 0.97 38.03
C VAL A 409 17.36 1.57 39.31
N THR A 410 18.68 1.57 39.44
CA THR A 410 19.39 2.23 40.54
C THR A 410 19.08 3.73 40.61
N ALA A 411 19.05 4.43 39.48
CA ALA A 411 18.70 5.86 39.41
C ALA A 411 17.23 6.13 39.81
N ILE A 412 16.28 5.33 39.30
CA ILE A 412 14.86 5.44 39.65
C ILE A 412 14.64 5.13 41.15
N VAL A 413 15.29 4.10 41.69
CA VAL A 413 15.24 3.77 43.12
C VAL A 413 15.87 4.87 43.98
N ALA A 414 16.99 5.47 43.54
CA ALA A 414 17.60 6.60 44.24
C ALA A 414 16.68 7.84 44.30
N PHE A 415 15.86 8.06 43.27
CA PHE A 415 14.86 9.14 43.27
C PHE A 415 13.67 8.83 44.18
N LEU A 416 13.17 7.60 44.18
CA LEU A 416 12.12 7.15 45.10
C LEU A 416 12.58 7.18 46.56
N ASP A 417 13.88 6.99 46.81
CA ASP A 417 14.55 7.19 48.10
C ASP A 417 14.83 8.68 48.44
N GLY A 418 14.52 9.63 47.55
CA GLY A 418 14.75 11.06 47.73
C GLY A 418 16.22 11.51 47.64
N LYS A 419 17.12 10.66 47.12
CA LYS A 419 18.58 10.87 47.07
C LYS A 419 19.05 11.56 45.78
N THR A 420 18.18 11.70 44.78
CA THR A 420 18.44 12.43 43.52
C THR A 420 17.17 13.11 43.03
N THR A 421 17.25 13.97 42.02
CA THR A 421 16.12 14.77 41.50
C THR A 421 15.50 14.14 40.26
N MET A 422 14.24 14.51 39.96
CA MET A 422 13.54 14.02 38.76
C MET A 422 14.31 14.36 37.47
N ALA A 423 14.85 15.59 37.37
CA ALA A 423 15.71 16.01 36.26
C ALA A 423 17.00 15.20 36.11
N ALA A 424 17.55 14.65 37.21
CA ALA A 424 18.71 13.76 37.16
C ALA A 424 18.33 12.32 36.75
N VAL A 425 17.13 11.85 37.10
CA VAL A 425 16.57 10.60 36.55
C VAL A 425 16.32 10.76 35.06
N GLU A 426 15.70 11.86 34.65
CA GLU A 426 15.49 12.23 33.24
C GLU A 426 16.83 12.33 32.49
N ALA A 427 17.89 12.88 33.09
CA ALA A 427 19.23 12.85 32.51
C ALA A 427 19.75 11.42 32.32
N THR A 428 19.63 10.53 33.32
CA THR A 428 20.01 9.09 33.17
C THR A 428 19.05 8.24 32.32
N LEU A 429 17.92 8.80 31.88
CA LEU A 429 17.02 8.22 30.87
C LEU A 429 17.28 8.83 29.47
N SER A 430 17.83 10.06 29.42
CA SER A 430 18.15 10.81 28.21
C SER A 430 19.56 10.49 27.69
N GLU A 431 20.51 10.16 28.57
CA GLU A 431 21.67 9.31 28.30
C GLU A 431 21.23 7.83 28.15
N GLY A 432 20.19 7.61 27.35
CA GLY A 432 19.65 6.29 27.05
C GLY A 432 20.57 5.49 26.12
N PRO A 433 20.22 4.20 25.86
CA PRO A 433 20.89 3.41 24.85
C PRO A 433 20.83 4.10 23.48
N PRO A 434 21.75 3.77 22.54
CA PRO A 434 21.75 4.37 21.21
C PRO A 434 20.35 4.27 20.58
N ALA A 435 19.82 5.43 20.17
CA ALA A 435 18.48 5.54 19.58
C ALA A 435 18.24 4.42 18.54
N PRO A 436 17.04 3.81 18.51
CA PRO A 436 16.81 2.56 17.81
C PRO A 436 17.25 2.67 16.34
N PRO A 437 17.86 1.63 15.75
CA PRO A 437 18.59 1.74 14.48
C PRO A 437 17.75 2.30 13.33
N PHE A 438 16.44 2.06 13.33
CA PHE A 438 15.50 2.68 12.40
C PHE A 438 15.45 4.22 12.50
N ALA A 439 15.36 4.77 13.71
CA ALA A 439 15.29 6.21 13.93
C ALA A 439 16.58 6.93 13.54
N ARG A 440 17.74 6.27 13.73
CA ARG A 440 19.04 6.77 13.27
C ARG A 440 19.21 6.66 11.76
N ALA A 441 18.85 5.52 11.17
CA ALA A 441 18.88 5.32 9.73
C ALA A 441 17.99 6.32 8.97
N GLU A 442 16.85 6.70 9.53
CA GLU A 442 15.97 7.74 8.99
C GLU A 442 16.51 9.16 9.24
N ALA A 443 17.06 9.47 10.42
CA ALA A 443 17.71 10.76 10.66
C ALA A 443 18.91 10.99 9.72
N ALA A 444 19.71 9.94 9.46
CA ALA A 444 20.80 9.93 8.50
C ALA A 444 20.29 10.12 7.06
N LYS A 445 19.22 9.42 6.66
CA LYS A 445 18.54 9.57 5.36
C LYS A 445 18.02 11.00 5.16
N ALA A 446 17.36 11.57 6.16
CA ALA A 446 16.89 12.96 6.15
C ALA A 446 18.03 13.98 6.04
N GLN A 447 19.16 13.79 6.76
CA GLN A 447 20.31 14.68 6.64
C GLN A 447 20.93 14.63 5.24
N ILE A 448 21.12 13.44 4.65
CA ILE A 448 21.68 13.32 3.30
C ILE A 448 20.77 13.99 2.27
N LEU A 449 19.45 13.80 2.36
CA LEU A 449 18.48 14.45 1.47
C LEU A 449 18.49 15.98 1.60
N ALA A 450 18.52 16.51 2.82
CA ALA A 450 18.61 17.97 3.05
C ALA A 450 19.92 18.59 2.54
N VAL A 451 21.03 17.83 2.57
CA VAL A 451 22.31 18.26 1.97
C VAL A 451 22.25 18.15 0.43
N LEU A 452 21.65 17.10 -0.14
CA LEU A 452 21.44 16.97 -1.59
C LEU A 452 20.64 18.16 -2.15
N ASP A 453 19.53 18.53 -1.51
CA ASP A 453 18.72 19.70 -1.88
C ASP A 453 19.52 21.01 -1.80
N THR A 454 20.55 21.05 -0.95
CA THR A 454 21.44 22.21 -0.77
C THR A 454 22.56 22.24 -1.81
N VAL A 455 23.11 21.08 -2.19
CA VAL A 455 24.03 20.95 -3.33
C VAL A 455 23.31 21.30 -4.63
N GLU A 456 22.10 20.76 -4.87
CA GLU A 456 21.30 21.02 -6.07
C GLU A 456 20.98 22.51 -6.24
N ARG A 457 20.60 23.21 -5.16
CA ARG A 457 20.44 24.68 -5.16
C ARG A 457 21.73 25.45 -5.45
N GLY A 458 22.90 24.86 -5.23
CA GLY A 458 24.21 25.45 -5.52
C GLY A 458 24.76 25.17 -6.92
N VAL A 459 24.43 24.00 -7.51
CA VAL A 459 24.97 23.54 -8.81
C VAL A 459 23.95 23.53 -9.95
N GLY A 460 22.65 23.70 -9.65
CA GLY A 460 21.55 23.76 -10.62
C GLY A 460 21.00 22.38 -11.03
N ASP A 461 21.87 21.42 -11.35
CA ASP A 461 21.51 20.02 -11.61
C ASP A 461 22.52 19.09 -10.94
N LEU A 462 22.07 18.15 -10.10
CA LEU A 462 22.93 17.16 -9.44
C LEU A 462 23.75 16.30 -10.41
N ARG A 463 23.36 16.22 -11.69
CA ARG A 463 24.17 15.58 -12.76
C ARG A 463 25.47 16.30 -13.07
N SER A 464 25.62 17.58 -12.70
CA SER A 464 26.82 18.36 -12.99
C SER A 464 27.99 18.06 -12.04
N VAL A 465 27.79 17.29 -10.98
CA VAL A 465 28.82 17.00 -9.96
C VAL A 465 29.58 15.72 -10.35
N PRO A 466 30.91 15.79 -10.63
CA PRO A 466 31.68 14.59 -10.95
C PRO A 466 31.70 13.59 -9.80
N ILE A 467 31.68 12.30 -10.13
CA ILE A 467 31.65 11.20 -9.15
C ILE A 467 32.83 11.27 -8.16
N ALA A 468 34.01 11.69 -8.63
CA ALA A 468 35.20 11.85 -7.80
C ALA A 468 35.10 13.00 -6.78
N ASP A 469 34.33 14.06 -7.10
CA ASP A 469 34.17 15.25 -6.26
C ASP A 469 32.91 15.20 -5.40
N PHE A 470 32.06 14.18 -5.58
CA PHE A 470 30.72 14.11 -5.00
C PHE A 470 30.74 14.04 -3.47
N GLU A 471 31.53 13.13 -2.88
CA GLU A 471 31.66 13.02 -1.42
C GLU A 471 32.23 14.32 -0.81
N ALA A 472 33.30 14.86 -1.40
CA ALA A 472 33.91 16.12 -0.96
C ALA A 472 32.95 17.31 -1.07
N THR A 473 31.98 17.27 -1.98
CA THR A 473 30.95 18.30 -2.13
C THR A 473 29.86 18.14 -1.06
N MET A 474 29.36 16.92 -0.83
CA MET A 474 28.40 16.63 0.26
C MET A 474 28.94 17.03 1.65
N LEU A 475 30.21 16.70 1.94
CA LEU A 475 30.87 17.09 3.20
C LEU A 475 30.97 18.62 3.35
N ARG A 476 31.38 19.34 2.29
CA ARG A 476 31.47 20.81 2.29
C ARG A 476 30.10 21.50 2.40
N SER A 477 29.03 20.84 1.94
CA SER A 477 27.65 21.33 2.03
C SER A 477 26.92 20.99 3.34
N GLY A 478 27.63 20.48 4.35
CA GLY A 478 27.11 20.35 5.72
C GLY A 478 26.77 18.92 6.16
N LEU A 479 27.16 17.88 5.42
CA LEU A 479 27.06 16.50 5.90
C LEU A 479 28.12 16.24 6.99
N VAL A 480 27.68 16.21 8.26
CA VAL A 480 28.56 16.13 9.43
C VAL A 480 28.30 14.94 10.35
N ASP A 481 27.16 14.25 10.20
CA ASP A 481 26.87 13.06 11.00
C ASP A 481 27.63 11.82 10.51
N GLY A 482 28.21 11.07 11.44
CA GLY A 482 29.05 9.89 11.13
C GLY A 482 28.28 8.72 10.51
N GLU A 483 27.02 8.53 10.89
CA GLU A 483 26.15 7.48 10.36
C GLU A 483 25.64 7.85 8.96
N ALA A 484 25.32 9.14 8.74
CA ALA A 484 25.01 9.70 7.43
C ALA A 484 26.20 9.64 6.46
N ILE A 485 27.42 9.95 6.91
CA ILE A 485 28.64 9.81 6.10
C ILE A 485 28.91 8.34 5.75
N ALA A 486 28.73 7.41 6.70
CA ALA A 486 28.88 5.98 6.45
C ALA A 486 27.84 5.46 5.45
N LYS A 487 26.57 5.87 5.59
CA LYS A 487 25.46 5.52 4.69
C LYS A 487 25.68 6.09 3.28
N LEU A 488 26.13 7.33 3.14
CA LEU A 488 26.52 7.93 1.85
C LEU A 488 27.66 7.13 1.19
N ARG A 489 28.73 6.82 1.93
CA ARG A 489 29.85 6.02 1.42
C ARG A 489 29.43 4.63 0.97
N ALA A 490 28.50 3.98 1.68
CA ALA A 490 27.95 2.69 1.28
C ALA A 490 27.20 2.78 -0.07
N VAL A 491 26.41 3.82 -0.31
CA VAL A 491 25.71 4.03 -1.59
C VAL A 491 26.70 4.35 -2.72
N ILE A 492 27.72 5.19 -2.48
CA ILE A 492 28.79 5.47 -3.46
C ILE A 492 29.56 4.17 -3.80
N ALA A 493 29.90 3.36 -2.79
CA ALA A 493 30.58 2.09 -2.99
C ALA A 493 29.71 1.03 -3.72
N ALA A 494 28.38 1.10 -3.59
CA ALA A 494 27.46 0.30 -4.39
C ALA A 494 27.39 0.80 -5.85
N TYR A 495 27.26 2.12 -6.06
CA TYR A 495 27.24 2.73 -7.40
C TYR A 495 28.51 2.46 -8.22
N MET A 496 29.67 2.35 -7.55
CA MET A 496 30.94 2.03 -8.21
C MET A 496 31.08 0.55 -8.62
N LYS A 497 30.18 -0.35 -8.20
CA LYS A 497 30.15 -1.75 -8.68
C LYS A 497 29.31 -1.84 -9.97
N PRO A 498 29.79 -2.50 -11.04
CA PRO A 498 29.06 -2.62 -12.31
C PRO A 498 27.63 -3.18 -12.17
N SER A 499 27.41 -4.13 -11.26
CA SER A 499 26.12 -4.80 -11.01
C SER A 499 25.05 -3.93 -10.35
N THR A 500 25.41 -2.76 -9.80
CA THR A 500 24.47 -1.85 -9.11
C THR A 500 24.53 -0.43 -9.69
N ARG A 501 25.32 -0.23 -10.75
CA ARG A 501 25.48 1.04 -11.44
C ARG A 501 24.35 1.25 -12.47
N ARG A 502 23.20 1.73 -11.98
CA ARG A 502 22.15 2.29 -12.87
C ARG A 502 22.80 3.33 -13.82
N HIS A 503 22.30 3.46 -15.06
CA HIS A 503 22.76 4.45 -16.05
C HIS A 503 22.30 5.89 -15.71
N VAL A 504 22.59 6.32 -14.49
CA VAL A 504 22.10 7.54 -13.83
C VAL A 504 23.27 8.18 -13.08
N ASP A 505 23.36 9.51 -13.07
CA ASP A 505 24.44 10.23 -12.39
C ASP A 505 24.36 10.10 -10.87
N ILE A 506 25.50 10.06 -10.19
CA ILE A 506 25.61 9.71 -8.76
C ILE A 506 24.66 10.53 -7.86
N GLY A 507 24.49 11.83 -8.09
CA GLY A 507 23.62 12.66 -7.26
C GLY A 507 22.13 12.33 -7.38
N VAL A 508 21.69 11.86 -8.55
CA VAL A 508 20.32 11.37 -8.75
C VAL A 508 20.18 9.95 -8.18
N HIS A 509 21.16 9.08 -8.41
CA HIS A 509 21.16 7.71 -7.86
C HIS A 509 21.18 7.68 -6.32
N VAL A 510 21.93 8.57 -5.66
CA VAL A 510 21.95 8.67 -4.19
C VAL A 510 20.61 9.22 -3.66
N ARG A 511 19.90 10.08 -4.41
CA ARG A 511 18.52 10.48 -4.06
C ARG A 511 17.56 9.30 -4.23
N GLU A 512 17.59 8.59 -5.36
CA GLU A 512 16.78 7.39 -5.62
C GLU A 512 16.93 6.35 -4.49
N MET A 513 18.17 5.92 -4.21
CA MET A 513 18.52 4.94 -3.17
C MET A 513 18.24 5.38 -1.72
N LEU A 514 17.76 6.62 -1.52
CA LEU A 514 17.31 7.14 -0.24
C LEU A 514 15.82 7.53 -0.23
N THR A 515 15.14 7.52 -1.38
CA THR A 515 13.67 7.68 -1.48
C THR A 515 12.95 6.36 -1.69
N GLU A 516 13.64 5.36 -2.23
CA GLU A 516 13.35 3.93 -2.06
C GLU A 516 13.54 3.52 -0.56
#